data_AF-A0A5N5TH53-F1
#
_entry.id   AF-A0A5N5TH53-F1
#
_cell.length_a   1.000
_cell.length_b   1.000
_cell.length_c   1.000
_cell.angle_alpha   90.00
_cell.angle_beta   90.00
_cell.angle_gamma   90.00
#
_symmetry.space_group_name_H-M   'P 1'
#
loop_
_entity.id
_entity.type
_entity.pdbx_description
1 polymer ?
#
loop_
_entity_poly.entity_id
_entity_poly.type
_entity_poly.pdbx_seq_one_letter_code
_entity_poly.pdbx_strand_id
1 'polypeptide(L)'
;MTEERDRSVFMKLEAVKDLKPKIIALDRIRARLAAEVELVQTEDMSLNDYRSELELLQQEKMAHVEELRQIHADINAMENIIKAAQELRAKGLDHARRLHDDYLPLKQEVARICAQHLDLNFPNLIPDEDPVPPNFFDKAGIDWSMEHDDLGGGSSSTGLSMSTLGSMGGGPPSFLSPQPPSLTPLRSTPHKVDQRPLPPPPGPPTPTFRQQPPPMKSCLSCHQQIHRNAPICPLCKAKSRSRNPKKPKKKE
;
A
#
# COMPACT_ATOMS: atom_id res chain seq x y z
N MET A 1 -39.21 59.79 69.30
CA MET A 1 -39.05 58.32 69.25
C MET A 1 -39.83 57.68 68.10
N THR A 2 -41.09 58.02 67.87
CA THR A 2 -41.89 57.52 66.73
C THR A 2 -41.40 58.04 65.38
N GLU A 3 -41.14 59.34 65.23
CA GLU A 3 -40.68 59.94 63.95
C GLU A 3 -39.32 59.40 63.46
N GLU A 4 -38.42 59.07 64.38
CA GLU A 4 -37.09 58.54 64.08
C GLU A 4 -37.16 57.07 63.63
N ARG A 5 -38.11 56.32 64.21
CA ARG A 5 -38.47 54.97 63.78
C ARG A 5 -39.07 55.01 62.37
N ASP A 6 -39.95 55.97 62.09
CA ASP A 6 -40.58 56.13 60.77
C ASP A 6 -39.56 56.51 59.68
N ARG A 7 -38.60 57.40 59.99
CA ARG A 7 -37.47 57.69 59.09
C ARG A 7 -36.63 56.46 58.80
N SER A 8 -36.32 55.65 59.82
CA SER A 8 -35.58 54.39 59.64
C SER A 8 -36.34 53.39 58.76
N VAL A 9 -37.66 53.28 58.93
CA VAL A 9 -38.52 52.43 58.10
C VAL A 9 -38.53 52.93 56.65
N PHE A 10 -38.65 54.24 56.43
CA PHE A 10 -38.61 54.83 55.09
C PHE A 10 -37.28 54.55 54.38
N MET A 11 -36.14 54.72 55.06
CA MET A 11 -34.81 54.40 54.50
C MET A 11 -34.69 52.92 54.11
N LYS A 12 -35.21 52.00 54.93
CA LYS A 12 -35.20 50.57 54.63
C LYS A 12 -36.07 50.25 53.40
N LEU A 13 -37.22 50.90 53.25
CA LEU A 13 -38.10 50.71 52.10
C LEU A 13 -37.46 51.22 50.79
N GLU A 14 -36.81 52.39 50.83
CA GLU A 14 -36.06 52.91 49.67
C GLU A 14 -34.92 51.95 49.28
N ALA A 15 -34.18 51.42 50.25
CA ALA A 15 -33.15 50.42 50.00
C ALA A 15 -33.71 49.12 49.39
N VAL A 16 -34.87 48.65 49.84
CA VAL A 16 -35.54 47.47 49.27
C VAL A 16 -36.01 47.73 47.83
N LYS A 17 -36.54 48.92 47.56
CA LYS A 17 -36.94 49.35 46.21
C LYS A 17 -35.76 49.34 45.25
N ASP A 18 -34.58 49.78 45.68
CA ASP A 18 -33.35 49.75 44.88
C ASP A 18 -32.74 48.35 44.75
N LEU A 19 -32.88 47.50 45.77
CA LEU A 19 -32.36 46.12 45.76
C LEU A 19 -33.13 45.22 44.80
N LYS A 20 -34.46 45.37 44.71
CA LYS A 20 -35.31 44.50 43.89
C LYS A 20 -34.89 44.41 42.41
N PRO A 21 -34.68 45.53 41.66
CA PRO A 21 -34.24 45.43 40.27
C PRO A 21 -32.81 44.87 40.14
N LYS A 22 -31.93 45.12 41.12
CA LYS A 22 -30.56 44.57 41.14
C LYS A 22 -30.57 43.05 41.32
N ILE A 23 -31.44 42.52 42.18
CA ILE A 23 -31.61 41.06 42.35
C ILE A 23 -32.11 40.42 41.05
N ILE A 24 -33.11 41.02 40.38
CA ILE A 24 -33.61 40.52 39.10
C ILE A 24 -32.50 40.52 38.02
N ALA A 25 -31.71 41.59 37.96
CA ALA A 25 -30.57 41.66 37.04
C ALA A 25 -29.50 40.61 37.36
N LEU A 26 -29.20 40.40 38.65
CA LEU A 26 -28.28 39.38 39.12
C LEU A 26 -28.74 37.98 38.71
N ASP A 27 -30.01 37.65 38.89
CA ASP A 27 -30.55 36.34 38.53
C ASP A 27 -30.51 36.10 37.01
N ARG A 28 -30.76 37.15 36.20
CA ARG A 28 -30.59 37.08 34.74
C ARG A 28 -29.15 36.80 34.33
N ILE A 29 -28.18 37.48 34.96
CA ILE A 29 -26.76 37.27 34.67
C ILE A 29 -26.33 35.88 35.15
N ARG A 30 -26.79 35.43 36.32
CA ARG A 30 -26.52 34.08 36.84
C ARG A 30 -27.02 33.00 35.88
N ALA A 31 -28.24 33.13 35.36
CA ALA A 31 -28.80 32.17 34.40
C ALA A 31 -27.99 32.12 33.10
N ARG A 32 -27.59 33.29 32.57
CA ARG A 32 -26.73 33.35 31.38
C ARG A 32 -25.37 32.73 31.63
N LEU A 33 -24.74 33.04 32.76
CA LEU A 33 -23.43 32.49 33.12
C LEU A 33 -23.50 30.95 33.24
N ALA A 34 -24.55 30.42 33.85
CA ALA A 34 -24.75 28.97 33.94
C ALA A 34 -24.83 28.31 32.56
N ALA A 35 -25.57 28.90 31.62
CA ALA A 35 -25.66 28.39 30.25
C ALA A 35 -24.32 28.44 29.50
N GLU A 36 -23.55 29.53 29.64
CA GLU A 36 -22.21 29.62 29.05
C GLU A 36 -21.24 28.59 29.64
N VAL A 37 -21.33 28.32 30.95
CA VAL A 37 -20.52 27.28 31.60
C VAL A 37 -20.83 25.90 31.03
N GLU A 38 -22.11 25.55 30.85
CA GLU A 38 -22.47 24.26 30.24
C GLU A 38 -22.02 24.15 28.77
N LEU A 39 -22.10 25.25 28.02
CA LEU A 39 -21.60 25.30 26.65
C LEU A 39 -20.10 25.00 26.60
N VAL A 40 -19.30 25.70 27.43
CA VAL A 40 -17.85 25.48 27.52
C VAL A 40 -17.53 24.03 27.92
N GLN A 41 -18.25 23.46 28.90
CA GLN A 41 -18.05 22.06 29.29
C GLN A 41 -18.32 21.08 28.15
N THR A 42 -19.36 21.34 27.34
CA THR A 42 -19.69 20.51 26.17
C THR A 42 -18.62 20.65 25.08
N GLU A 43 -18.11 21.86 24.86
CA GLU A 43 -17.00 22.10 23.93
C GLU A 43 -15.71 21.41 24.39
N ASP A 44 -15.38 21.45 25.69
CA ASP A 44 -14.22 20.76 26.27
C ASP A 44 -14.29 19.24 26.06
N MET A 45 -15.47 18.64 26.25
CA MET A 45 -15.69 17.22 25.93
C MET A 45 -15.43 16.93 24.45
N SER A 46 -15.99 17.75 23.56
CA SER A 46 -15.83 17.59 22.11
C SER A 46 -14.36 17.76 21.69
N LEU A 47 -13.64 18.72 22.27
CA LEU A 47 -12.20 18.93 22.03
C LEU A 47 -11.38 17.72 22.47
N ASN A 48 -11.74 17.09 23.58
CA ASN A 48 -11.08 15.87 24.03
C ASN A 48 -11.28 14.72 23.03
N ASP A 49 -12.51 14.55 22.52
CA ASP A 49 -12.81 13.54 21.51
C ASP A 49 -11.99 13.76 20.22
N TYR A 50 -11.87 15.02 19.76
CA TYR A 50 -11.06 15.34 18.58
C TYR A 50 -9.57 15.09 18.78
N ARG A 51 -9.05 15.32 20.00
CA ARG A 51 -7.65 15.01 20.33
C ARG A 51 -7.41 13.51 20.32
N SER A 52 -8.32 12.74 20.92
CA SER A 52 -8.24 11.27 20.91
C SER A 52 -8.30 10.72 19.48
N GLU A 53 -9.20 11.24 18.64
CA GLU A 53 -9.32 10.84 17.24
C GLU A 53 -8.02 11.14 16.46
N LEU A 54 -7.40 12.30 16.71
CA LEU A 54 -6.12 12.65 16.10
C LEU A 54 -5.01 11.67 16.49
N GLU A 55 -4.95 11.25 17.75
CA GLU A 55 -3.97 10.25 18.23
C GLU A 55 -4.18 8.89 17.55
N LEU A 56 -5.43 8.43 17.41
CA LEU A 56 -5.77 7.20 16.71
C LEU A 56 -5.34 7.25 15.24
N LEU A 57 -5.63 8.35 14.53
CA LEU A 57 -5.21 8.54 13.14
C LEU A 57 -3.68 8.54 12.99
N GLN A 58 -2.95 9.12 13.95
CA GLN A 58 -1.49 9.07 13.96
C GLN A 58 -0.99 7.64 14.18
N GLN A 59 -1.62 6.87 15.06
CA GLN A 59 -1.31 5.46 15.27
C GLN A 59 -1.56 4.63 14.01
N GLU A 60 -2.71 4.79 13.35
CA GLU A 60 -3.03 4.11 12.08
C GLU A 60 -2.02 4.45 10.99
N LYS A 61 -1.63 5.73 10.86
CA LYS A 61 -0.57 6.14 9.94
C LYS A 61 0.72 5.37 10.21
N MET A 62 1.14 5.25 11.48
CA MET A 62 2.35 4.52 11.84
C MET A 62 2.23 3.02 11.56
N ALA A 63 1.05 2.43 11.75
CA ALA A 63 0.78 1.04 11.39
C ALA A 63 0.96 0.80 9.87
N HIS A 64 0.40 1.68 9.02
CA HIS A 64 0.59 1.58 7.56
C HIS A 64 2.06 1.72 7.14
N VAL A 65 2.86 2.54 7.84
CA VAL A 65 4.31 2.65 7.57
C VAL A 65 5.02 1.33 7.83
N GLU A 66 4.64 0.60 8.88
CA GLU A 66 5.22 -0.70 9.18
C GLU A 66 4.77 -1.78 8.19
N GLU A 67 3.50 -1.75 7.74
CA GLU A 67 3.02 -2.62 6.66
C GLU A 67 3.83 -2.41 5.37
N LEU A 68 4.08 -1.15 5.01
CA LEU A 68 4.94 -0.83 3.87
C LEU A 68 6.35 -1.39 4.08
N ARG A 69 6.93 -1.24 5.27
CA ARG A 69 8.27 -1.78 5.59
C ARG A 69 8.31 -3.31 5.42
N GLN A 70 7.26 -4.01 5.85
CA GLN A 70 7.14 -5.46 5.69
C GLN A 70 7.06 -5.85 4.20
N ILE A 71 6.24 -5.15 3.41
CA ILE A 71 6.15 -5.39 1.96
C ILE A 71 7.52 -5.24 1.29
N HIS A 72 8.30 -4.21 1.65
CA HIS A 72 9.66 -4.04 1.11
C HIS A 72 10.57 -5.21 1.50
N ALA A 73 10.49 -5.69 2.75
CA ALA A 73 11.25 -6.85 3.19
C ALA A 73 10.86 -8.12 2.41
N ASP A 74 9.57 -8.33 2.17
CA ASP A 74 9.05 -9.47 1.42
C ASP A 74 9.46 -9.42 -0.06
N ILE A 75 9.45 -8.23 -0.68
CA ILE A 75 9.96 -8.01 -2.05
C ILE A 75 11.43 -8.42 -2.11
N ASN A 76 12.27 -7.90 -1.21
CA ASN A 76 13.69 -8.24 -1.17
C ASN A 76 13.92 -9.76 -0.95
N ALA A 77 13.09 -10.39 -0.12
CA ALA A 77 13.16 -11.84 0.09
C ALA A 77 12.83 -12.61 -1.20
N MET A 78 11.79 -12.20 -1.93
CA MET A 78 11.41 -12.81 -3.20
C MET A 78 12.46 -12.60 -4.28
N GLU A 79 13.04 -11.41 -4.39
CA GLU A 79 14.16 -11.13 -5.32
C GLU A 79 15.36 -12.05 -5.06
N ASN A 80 15.71 -12.25 -3.78
CA ASN A 80 16.78 -13.16 -3.40
C ASN A 80 16.47 -14.63 -3.77
N ILE A 81 15.21 -15.07 -3.59
CA ILE A 81 14.78 -16.41 -3.98
C ILE A 81 14.88 -16.59 -5.49
N ILE A 82 14.41 -15.62 -6.28
CA ILE A 82 14.47 -15.65 -7.74
C ILE A 82 15.93 -15.74 -8.19
N LYS A 83 16.80 -14.89 -7.63
CA LYS A 83 18.24 -14.90 -7.94
C LYS A 83 18.88 -16.26 -7.63
N ALA A 84 18.60 -16.82 -6.44
CA ALA A 84 19.12 -18.14 -6.05
C ALA A 84 18.61 -19.27 -6.98
N ALA A 85 17.35 -19.20 -7.41
CA ALA A 85 16.77 -20.16 -8.36
C ALA A 85 17.40 -20.04 -9.75
N GLN A 86 17.66 -18.82 -10.23
CA GLN A 86 18.37 -18.56 -11.49
C GLN A 86 19.80 -19.11 -11.44
N GLU A 87 20.52 -18.88 -10.33
CA GLU A 87 21.87 -19.42 -10.13
C GLU A 87 21.88 -20.96 -10.11
N LEU A 88 20.91 -21.59 -9.43
CA LEU A 88 20.79 -23.05 -9.41
C LEU A 88 20.48 -23.60 -10.81
N ARG A 89 19.59 -22.95 -11.55
CA ARG A 89 19.28 -23.31 -12.94
C ARG A 89 20.52 -23.20 -13.82
N ALA A 90 21.29 -22.12 -13.72
CA ALA A 90 22.53 -21.94 -14.48
C ALA A 90 23.53 -23.08 -14.20
N LYS A 91 23.75 -23.42 -12.92
CA LYS A 91 24.59 -24.56 -12.54
C LYS A 91 24.07 -25.89 -13.10
N GLY A 92 22.76 -26.10 -13.09
CA GLY A 92 22.14 -27.28 -13.69
C GLY A 92 22.35 -27.38 -15.19
N LEU A 93 22.22 -26.25 -15.91
CA LEU A 93 22.49 -26.18 -17.36
C LEU A 93 23.97 -26.44 -17.67
N ASP A 94 24.89 -25.86 -16.91
CA ASP A 94 26.33 -26.11 -17.09
C ASP A 94 26.68 -27.59 -16.86
N HIS A 95 26.06 -28.21 -15.84
CA HIS A 95 26.25 -29.64 -15.59
C HIS A 95 25.70 -30.50 -16.73
N ALA A 96 24.49 -30.22 -17.20
CA ALA A 96 23.88 -30.94 -18.33
C ALA A 96 24.71 -30.77 -19.62
N ARG A 97 25.27 -29.59 -19.87
CA ARG A 97 26.15 -29.34 -21.02
C ARG A 97 27.39 -30.23 -20.97
N ARG A 98 28.07 -30.30 -19.82
CA ARG A 98 29.25 -31.18 -19.64
C ARG A 98 28.92 -32.65 -19.90
N LEU A 99 27.80 -33.14 -19.38
CA LEU A 99 27.35 -34.51 -19.63
C LEU A 99 27.04 -34.75 -21.11
N HIS A 100 26.43 -33.77 -21.80
CA HIS A 100 26.16 -33.88 -23.23
C HIS A 100 27.46 -33.89 -24.06
N ASP A 101 28.44 -33.07 -23.69
CA ASP A 101 29.76 -33.03 -24.33
C ASP A 101 30.50 -34.37 -24.19
N ASP A 102 30.31 -35.10 -23.08
CA ASP A 102 30.83 -36.46 -22.88
C ASP A 102 30.00 -37.54 -23.61
N TYR A 103 28.67 -37.39 -23.65
CA TYR A 103 27.73 -38.35 -24.25
C TYR A 103 27.88 -38.44 -25.77
N LEU A 104 27.97 -37.30 -26.46
CA LEU A 104 27.97 -37.23 -27.92
C LEU A 104 29.11 -38.05 -28.58
N PRO A 105 30.40 -37.91 -28.17
CA PRO A 105 31.48 -38.71 -28.75
C PRO A 105 31.31 -40.20 -28.44
N LEU A 106 30.82 -40.55 -27.25
CA LEU A 106 30.58 -41.94 -26.89
C LEU A 106 29.46 -42.57 -27.73
N LYS A 107 28.37 -41.82 -27.97
CA LYS A 107 27.28 -42.22 -28.87
C LYS A 107 27.82 -42.47 -30.29
N GLN A 108 28.65 -41.56 -30.80
CA GLN A 108 29.25 -41.68 -32.13
C GLN A 108 30.19 -42.89 -32.23
N GLU A 109 31.00 -43.15 -31.20
CA GLU A 109 31.91 -44.30 -31.17
C GLU A 109 31.14 -45.63 -31.11
N VAL A 110 30.08 -45.72 -30.30
CA VAL A 110 29.19 -46.89 -30.29
C VAL A 110 28.56 -47.10 -31.67
N ALA A 111 28.04 -46.04 -32.30
CA ALA A 111 27.48 -46.12 -33.65
C ALA A 111 28.53 -46.60 -34.68
N ARG A 112 29.78 -46.12 -34.58
CA ARG A 112 30.90 -46.53 -35.43
C ARG A 112 31.24 -48.01 -35.25
N ILE A 113 31.35 -48.49 -34.01
CA ILE A 113 31.65 -49.90 -33.70
C ILE A 113 30.52 -50.81 -34.20
N CYS A 114 29.27 -50.44 -33.95
CA CYS A 114 28.11 -51.16 -34.46
C CYS A 114 28.17 -51.25 -35.99
N ALA A 115 28.35 -50.14 -36.70
CA ALA A 115 28.43 -50.12 -38.16
C ALA A 115 29.60 -50.93 -38.75
N GLN A 116 30.73 -51.05 -38.04
CA GLN A 116 31.92 -51.75 -38.53
C GLN A 116 31.92 -53.26 -38.27
N HIS A 117 31.31 -53.69 -37.16
CA HIS A 117 31.43 -55.08 -36.67
C HIS A 117 30.11 -55.85 -36.65
N LEU A 118 28.97 -55.16 -36.68
CA LEU A 118 27.65 -55.77 -36.79
C LEU A 118 26.99 -55.24 -38.06
N ASP A 119 26.89 -56.08 -39.08
CA ASP A 119 26.26 -55.80 -40.39
C ASP A 119 24.72 -55.69 -40.29
N LEU A 120 24.24 -55.07 -39.21
CA LEU A 120 22.85 -55.08 -38.79
C LEU A 120 22.47 -53.70 -38.27
N ASN A 121 21.51 -53.09 -38.97
CA ASN A 121 20.59 -52.11 -38.41
C ASN A 121 19.84 -52.78 -37.23
N PHE A 122 20.47 -52.83 -36.05
CA PHE A 122 19.88 -53.38 -34.84
C PHE A 122 19.08 -52.28 -34.14
N PRO A 123 17.74 -52.23 -34.28
CA PRO A 123 16.94 -51.06 -33.90
C PRO A 123 16.68 -50.94 -32.39
N ASN A 124 17.29 -51.80 -31.56
CA ASN A 124 16.91 -51.99 -30.14
C ASN A 124 18.06 -51.75 -29.13
N LEU A 125 19.24 -51.29 -29.58
CA LEU A 125 20.38 -50.98 -28.68
C LEU A 125 20.70 -49.49 -28.58
N ILE A 126 20.27 -48.70 -29.57
CA ILE A 126 20.39 -47.24 -29.57
C ILE A 126 18.96 -46.71 -29.41
N PRO A 127 18.60 -46.13 -28.25
CA PRO A 127 17.37 -45.38 -28.15
C PRO A 127 17.38 -44.31 -29.25
N ASP A 128 16.40 -44.35 -30.16
CA ASP A 128 16.26 -43.38 -31.27
C ASP A 128 16.00 -41.96 -30.75
N GLU A 129 15.64 -41.83 -29.47
CA GLU A 129 15.33 -40.57 -28.81
C GLU A 129 16.60 -39.99 -28.17
N ASP A 130 17.15 -38.94 -28.79
CA ASP A 130 18.15 -38.10 -28.15
C ASP A 130 17.55 -37.45 -26.88
N PRO A 131 18.19 -37.57 -25.72
CA PRO A 131 17.67 -37.02 -24.46
C PRO A 131 17.69 -35.48 -24.43
N VAL A 132 18.37 -34.85 -25.40
CA VAL A 132 18.50 -33.40 -25.51
C VAL A 132 17.75 -32.92 -26.77
N PRO A 133 16.69 -32.12 -26.61
CA PRO A 133 15.99 -31.53 -27.76
C PRO A 133 16.92 -30.64 -28.60
N PRO A 134 16.66 -30.51 -29.92
CA PRO A 134 17.43 -29.62 -30.79
C PRO A 134 17.45 -28.18 -30.26
N ASN A 135 18.64 -27.56 -30.23
CA ASN A 135 18.87 -26.19 -29.74
C ASN A 135 18.48 -25.94 -28.27
N PHE A 136 18.35 -27.00 -27.45
CA PHE A 136 18.02 -26.87 -26.02
C PHE A 136 18.98 -25.94 -25.28
N PHE A 137 20.28 -26.12 -25.51
CA PHE A 137 21.33 -25.36 -24.84
C PHE A 137 21.50 -23.92 -25.35
N ASP A 138 21.04 -23.62 -26.56
CA ASP A 138 21.09 -22.27 -27.15
C ASP A 138 19.90 -21.43 -26.69
N LYS A 139 18.71 -22.04 -26.59
CA LYS A 139 17.48 -21.39 -26.14
C LYS A 139 17.45 -21.17 -24.63
N ALA A 140 18.09 -22.05 -23.85
CA ALA A 140 18.07 -21.99 -22.40
C ALA A 140 18.68 -20.71 -21.80
N GLY A 141 19.51 -19.97 -22.55
CA GLY A 141 20.14 -18.72 -22.11
C GLY A 141 19.42 -17.42 -22.50
N ILE A 142 18.49 -17.44 -23.45
CA ILE A 142 17.94 -16.21 -24.08
C ILE A 142 16.53 -15.87 -23.58
N ASP A 143 15.71 -16.90 -23.33
CA ASP A 143 14.25 -16.76 -23.23
C ASP A 143 13.75 -16.01 -21.97
N TRP A 144 14.57 -15.84 -20.95
CA TRP A 144 14.12 -15.30 -19.64
C TRP A 144 14.70 -13.93 -19.29
N SER A 145 15.56 -13.36 -20.15
CA SER A 145 16.09 -12.01 -19.97
C SER A 145 15.15 -10.91 -20.49
N MET A 146 14.10 -11.27 -21.23
CA MET A 146 13.35 -10.30 -22.05
C MET A 146 11.97 -9.90 -21.49
N GLU A 147 11.46 -10.53 -20.43
CA GLU A 147 10.10 -10.26 -19.92
C GLU A 147 10.03 -9.42 -18.62
N HIS A 148 11.01 -8.53 -18.37
CA HIS A 148 10.96 -7.63 -17.20
C HIS A 148 11.25 -6.15 -17.50
N ASP A 149 11.02 -5.67 -18.74
CA ASP A 149 11.26 -4.25 -19.09
C ASP A 149 10.01 -3.42 -19.48
N ASP A 150 8.80 -3.97 -19.49
CA ASP A 150 7.64 -3.26 -20.10
C ASP A 150 6.62 -2.60 -19.16
N LEU A 151 6.99 -2.28 -17.91
CA LEU A 151 6.15 -1.44 -17.02
C LEU A 151 6.91 -0.32 -16.30
N GLY A 152 8.02 0.16 -16.88
CA GLY A 152 8.76 1.34 -16.42
C GLY A 152 8.57 2.55 -17.34
N GLY A 153 7.44 3.25 -17.19
CA GLY A 153 7.14 4.44 -17.99
C GLY A 153 8.19 5.55 -17.88
N GLY A 154 8.71 5.95 -19.05
CA GLY A 154 8.95 7.34 -19.42
C GLY A 154 10.10 8.09 -18.75
N SER A 155 11.21 8.26 -19.48
CA SER A 155 11.84 9.58 -19.66
C SER A 155 12.84 9.54 -20.82
N SER A 156 12.36 9.93 -22.00
CA SER A 156 13.20 10.50 -23.03
C SER A 156 13.75 11.84 -22.54
N SER A 157 15.06 11.94 -22.35
CA SER A 157 15.74 13.22 -22.59
C SER A 157 17.11 12.95 -23.19
N THR A 158 17.18 13.29 -24.47
CA THR A 158 18.38 13.52 -25.27
C THR A 158 19.37 14.40 -24.53
N GLY A 159 20.65 14.03 -24.62
CA GLY A 159 21.73 14.72 -23.93
C GLY A 159 22.04 16.11 -24.46
N LEU A 160 22.72 16.91 -23.62
CA LEU A 160 23.64 17.97 -24.01
C LEU A 160 24.76 18.09 -22.95
N SER A 161 25.98 18.01 -23.48
CA SER A 161 27.26 18.67 -23.12
C SER A 161 27.70 18.96 -21.68
N MET A 162 28.99 18.64 -21.48
CA MET A 162 29.92 19.02 -20.42
C MET A 162 30.17 20.55 -20.34
N SER A 163 30.35 21.08 -19.13
CA SER A 163 31.61 21.71 -18.62
C SER A 163 31.39 22.59 -17.37
N THR A 164 32.10 22.21 -16.30
CA THR A 164 32.90 23.03 -15.35
C THR A 164 32.45 24.43 -14.87
N LEU A 165 32.27 24.56 -13.55
CA LEU A 165 32.87 25.54 -12.59
C LEU A 165 31.91 25.90 -11.45
N GLY A 166 32.44 26.03 -10.21
CA GLY A 166 31.85 26.90 -9.19
C GLY A 166 31.64 26.27 -7.81
N SER A 167 32.51 26.67 -6.89
CA SER A 167 32.57 26.37 -5.46
C SER A 167 31.51 27.13 -4.61
N MET A 168 31.54 26.90 -3.29
CA MET A 168 30.73 27.42 -2.16
C MET A 168 29.49 26.55 -1.85
N GLY A 169 29.34 25.91 -0.69
CA GLY A 169 29.79 26.24 0.66
C GLY A 169 28.55 26.28 1.56
N GLY A 170 28.39 25.32 2.49
CA GLY A 170 27.34 25.36 3.52
C GLY A 170 26.74 23.99 3.88
N GLY A 171 27.27 23.34 4.94
CA GLY A 171 26.53 22.32 5.70
C GLY A 171 25.42 22.96 6.55
N PRO A 172 24.50 22.21 7.20
CA PRO A 172 24.81 21.27 8.32
C PRO A 172 23.79 20.09 8.43
N PRO A 173 23.60 19.42 9.59
CA PRO A 173 24.55 18.70 10.44
C PRO A 173 24.26 17.18 10.48
N SER A 174 25.24 16.45 11.01
CA SER A 174 25.22 15.02 11.33
C SER A 174 24.08 14.63 12.28
N PHE A 175 23.33 13.58 11.92
CA PHE A 175 22.51 12.81 12.85
C PHE A 175 23.06 11.39 12.93
N LEU A 176 23.37 10.97 14.15
CA LEU A 176 23.98 9.69 14.48
C LEU A 176 22.98 8.55 14.25
N SER A 177 23.33 7.59 13.39
CA SER A 177 22.65 6.29 13.30
C SER A 177 23.19 5.35 14.39
N PRO A 178 22.35 4.67 15.19
CA PRO A 178 22.78 3.51 15.94
C PRO A 178 22.70 2.25 15.06
N GLN A 179 23.80 1.50 15.00
CA GLN A 179 23.86 0.12 14.51
C GLN A 179 22.99 -0.81 15.39
N PRO A 180 22.31 -1.82 14.81
CA PRO A 180 21.80 -2.96 15.57
C PRO A 180 22.88 -4.05 15.71
N PRO A 181 23.02 -4.71 16.88
CA PRO A 181 23.86 -5.90 17.00
C PRO A 181 23.11 -7.16 16.55
N SER A 182 23.88 -8.05 15.93
CA SER A 182 23.49 -9.33 15.37
C SER A 182 23.54 -10.48 16.39
N LEU A 183 22.53 -11.36 16.30
CA LEU A 183 22.52 -12.83 16.50
C LEU A 183 22.68 -13.42 17.92
N THR A 184 21.69 -14.22 18.33
CA THR A 184 21.77 -15.70 18.38
C THR A 184 20.41 -16.34 18.73
N PRO A 185 20.15 -17.61 18.30
CA PRO A 185 18.85 -18.27 18.42
C PRO A 185 18.80 -19.25 19.60
N LEU A 186 17.60 -19.54 20.14
CA LEU A 186 17.18 -20.92 20.48
C LEU A 186 15.72 -21.01 21.00
N ARG A 187 15.05 -22.09 20.56
CA ARG A 187 14.13 -22.96 21.33
C ARG A 187 12.60 -22.79 21.17
N SER A 188 12.10 -23.50 20.16
CA SER A 188 10.98 -24.47 20.14
C SER A 188 10.03 -24.62 21.35
N THR A 189 8.72 -24.45 21.11
CA THR A 189 7.58 -25.21 21.69
C THR A 189 6.38 -25.21 20.70
N PRO A 190 5.42 -26.15 20.81
CA PRO A 190 4.75 -26.75 19.65
C PRO A 190 3.44 -26.07 19.24
N HIS A 191 3.19 -26.12 17.93
CA HIS A 191 2.01 -25.62 17.24
C HIS A 191 0.73 -26.41 17.57
N LYS A 192 -0.35 -25.70 17.90
CA LYS A 192 -1.72 -26.17 17.66
C LYS A 192 -2.01 -26.00 16.17
N VAL A 193 -2.42 -27.10 15.55
CA VAL A 193 -2.84 -27.19 14.15
C VAL A 193 -4.20 -26.51 14.02
N ASP A 194 -4.24 -25.34 13.37
CA ASP A 194 -5.48 -24.74 12.90
C ASP A 194 -5.65 -25.07 11.42
N GLN A 195 -6.78 -25.71 11.11
CA GLN A 195 -7.08 -26.32 9.83
C GLN A 195 -7.46 -25.23 8.82
N ARG A 196 -6.59 -24.96 7.85
CA ARG A 196 -6.96 -24.19 6.65
C ARG A 196 -7.58 -25.16 5.63
N PRO A 197 -8.78 -24.91 5.09
CA PRO A 197 -9.36 -25.75 4.03
C PRO A 197 -8.51 -25.66 2.75
N LEU A 198 -8.23 -26.82 2.14
CA LEU A 198 -7.56 -26.94 0.84
C LEU A 198 -8.45 -26.38 -0.29
N PRO A 199 -7.85 -25.82 -1.36
CA PRO A 199 -8.60 -25.42 -2.55
C PRO A 199 -9.06 -26.64 -3.36
N PRO A 200 -10.23 -26.58 -4.04
CA PRO A 200 -10.75 -27.67 -4.85
C PRO A 200 -9.98 -27.83 -6.18
N PRO A 201 -10.04 -29.04 -6.80
CA PRO A 201 -9.30 -29.36 -8.03
C PRO A 201 -9.83 -28.64 -9.28
N PRO A 202 -9.01 -28.52 -10.34
CA PRO A 202 -9.32 -27.74 -11.54
C PRO A 202 -10.44 -28.39 -12.37
N GLY A 203 -11.55 -27.67 -12.51
CA GLY A 203 -12.61 -27.95 -13.48
C GLY A 203 -12.37 -27.27 -14.84
N PRO A 204 -13.16 -27.60 -15.87
CA PRO A 204 -12.98 -27.12 -17.24
C PRO A 204 -13.23 -25.60 -17.37
N PRO A 205 -12.62 -24.93 -18.38
CA PRO A 205 -12.62 -23.48 -18.48
C PRO A 205 -14.02 -22.95 -18.75
N THR A 206 -14.56 -22.20 -17.80
CA THR A 206 -15.76 -21.37 -18.03
C THR A 206 -15.37 -20.14 -18.85
N PRO A 207 -16.28 -19.64 -19.72
CA PRO A 207 -15.99 -18.47 -20.55
C PRO A 207 -15.78 -17.25 -19.65
N THR A 208 -14.59 -16.67 -19.72
CA THR A 208 -14.23 -15.42 -19.06
C THR A 208 -15.21 -14.32 -19.48
N PHE A 209 -16.11 -13.97 -18.57
CA PHE A 209 -16.90 -12.76 -18.65
C PHE A 209 -15.91 -11.60 -18.51
N ARG A 210 -15.41 -11.07 -19.63
CA ARG A 210 -14.56 -9.88 -19.65
C ARG A 210 -15.37 -8.73 -19.06
N GLN A 211 -15.16 -8.45 -17.77
CA GLN A 211 -15.68 -7.26 -17.13
C GLN A 211 -15.04 -6.06 -17.84
N GLN A 212 -15.80 -5.42 -18.73
CA GLN A 212 -15.37 -4.14 -19.28
C GLN A 212 -15.18 -3.17 -18.11
N PRO A 213 -14.07 -2.42 -18.06
CA PRO A 213 -13.86 -1.41 -17.05
C PRO A 213 -15.06 -0.45 -16.98
N PRO A 214 -15.55 -0.12 -15.78
CA PRO A 214 -16.70 0.78 -15.64
C PRO A 214 -16.47 2.12 -16.37
N PRO A 215 -17.49 2.69 -17.03
CA PRO A 215 -17.33 3.96 -17.72
C PRO A 215 -16.91 5.06 -16.75
N MET A 216 -15.84 5.79 -17.09
CA MET A 216 -15.30 6.88 -16.28
C MET A 216 -15.79 8.25 -16.78
N LYS A 217 -15.72 9.28 -15.92
CA LYS A 217 -15.92 10.70 -16.27
C LYS A 217 -14.75 11.53 -15.77
N SER A 218 -14.41 12.64 -16.42
CA SER A 218 -13.39 13.58 -15.92
C SER A 218 -13.98 14.52 -14.86
N CYS A 219 -13.24 14.77 -13.78
CA CYS A 219 -13.58 15.79 -12.80
C CYS A 219 -13.56 17.19 -13.45
N LEU A 220 -14.54 18.05 -13.16
CA LEU A 220 -14.57 19.43 -13.69
C LEU A 220 -13.54 20.37 -13.06
N SER A 221 -12.93 19.99 -11.93
CA SER A 221 -11.95 20.82 -11.22
C SER A 221 -10.52 20.38 -11.52
N CYS A 222 -10.21 19.10 -11.33
CA CYS A 222 -8.85 18.58 -11.53
C CYS A 222 -8.68 17.73 -12.79
N HIS A 223 -9.72 17.56 -13.60
CA HIS A 223 -9.71 16.82 -14.88
C HIS A 223 -9.35 15.33 -14.81
N GLN A 224 -9.06 14.80 -13.61
CA GLN A 224 -8.77 13.38 -13.41
C GLN A 224 -9.99 12.48 -13.64
N GLN A 225 -9.72 11.26 -14.12
CA GLN A 225 -10.75 10.26 -14.34
C GLN A 225 -11.32 9.75 -13.00
N ILE A 226 -12.63 9.85 -12.84
CA ILE A 226 -13.39 9.38 -11.68
C ILE A 226 -14.54 8.49 -12.15
N HIS A 227 -15.05 7.62 -11.28
CA HIS A 227 -16.21 6.79 -11.59
C HIS A 227 -17.41 7.65 -12.03
N ARG A 228 -18.15 7.26 -13.08
CA ARG A 228 -19.23 8.09 -13.68
C ARG A 228 -20.32 8.49 -12.69
N ASN A 229 -20.58 7.66 -11.68
CA ASN A 229 -21.58 7.93 -10.63
C ASN A 229 -21.00 8.54 -9.35
N ALA A 230 -19.70 8.87 -9.28
CA ALA A 230 -19.12 9.47 -8.08
C ALA A 230 -19.72 10.88 -7.81
N PRO A 231 -20.28 11.14 -6.62
CA PRO A 231 -20.89 12.42 -6.27
C PRO A 231 -19.85 13.52 -5.99
N ILE A 232 -18.64 13.13 -5.59
CA ILE A 232 -17.51 13.99 -5.24
C ILE A 232 -16.23 13.38 -5.84
N CYS A 233 -15.29 14.20 -6.30
CA CYS A 233 -13.98 13.73 -6.73
C CYS A 233 -13.17 13.23 -5.51
N PRO A 234 -12.65 11.99 -5.50
CA PRO A 234 -11.88 11.48 -4.38
C PRO A 234 -10.57 12.25 -4.15
N LEU A 235 -10.01 12.81 -5.24
CA LEU A 235 -8.73 13.51 -5.24
C LEU A 235 -8.85 14.96 -4.74
N CYS A 236 -9.76 15.76 -5.32
CA CYS A 236 -9.85 17.20 -5.01
C CYS A 236 -11.10 17.59 -4.20
N LYS A 237 -11.96 16.63 -3.84
CA LYS A 237 -13.22 16.83 -3.12
C LYS A 237 -14.24 17.78 -3.77
N ALA A 238 -14.01 18.20 -5.02
CA ALA A 238 -14.98 18.98 -5.77
C ALA A 238 -16.25 18.16 -6.08
N LYS A 239 -17.43 18.80 -5.92
CA LYS A 239 -18.72 18.18 -6.20
C LYS A 239 -18.90 17.94 -7.70
N SER A 240 -19.20 16.70 -8.07
CA SER A 240 -19.43 16.36 -9.47
C SER A 240 -20.88 16.67 -9.85
N ARG A 241 -21.08 17.55 -10.84
CA ARG A 241 -22.40 17.82 -11.42
C ARG A 241 -22.62 16.91 -12.63
N SER A 242 -23.76 16.22 -12.67
CA SER A 242 -24.17 15.48 -13.87
C SER A 242 -24.41 16.43 -15.04
N ARG A 243 -23.97 16.06 -16.24
CA ARG A 243 -24.24 16.84 -17.48
C ARG A 243 -25.73 16.79 -17.88
N ASN A 244 -26.51 15.85 -17.35
CA ASN A 244 -27.93 15.71 -17.65
C ASN A 244 -28.78 15.73 -16.36
N PRO A 245 -29.02 16.90 -15.76
CA PRO A 245 -29.86 17.00 -14.57
C PRO A 245 -31.32 16.65 -14.91
N LYS A 246 -31.92 15.71 -14.17
CA LYS A 246 -33.36 15.42 -14.28
C LYS A 246 -34.12 16.67 -13.82
N LYS A 247 -35.03 17.18 -14.67
CA LYS A 247 -35.86 18.36 -14.36
C LYS A 247 -36.66 18.11 -13.06
N PRO A 248 -36.70 19.07 -12.12
CA PRO A 248 -37.51 18.92 -10.92
C PRO A 248 -39.00 18.83 -11.31
N LYS A 249 -39.73 17.86 -10.76
CA LYS A 249 -41.19 17.77 -10.90
C LYS A 249 -41.81 19.00 -10.20
N LYS A 250 -42.67 19.74 -10.92
CA LYS A 250 -43.51 20.77 -10.30
C LYS A 250 -44.39 20.10 -9.25
N LYS A 251 -44.40 20.63 -8.02
CA LYS A 251 -45.45 20.36 -7.03
C LYS A 251 -46.69 21.14 -7.48
N GLU A 252 -47.77 20.43 -7.80
CA GLU A 252 -49.13 20.97 -7.79
C GLU A 252 -49.63 21.12 -6.36
#